data_AF-A0A5J4TIR2-F1
#
_entry.id   AF-A0A5J4TIR2-F1
#
_cell.length_a   1.000
_cell.length_b   1.000
_cell.length_c   1.000
_cell.angle_alpha   90.00
_cell.angle_beta   90.00
_cell.angle_gamma   90.00
#
_symmetry.space_group_name_H-M   'P 1'
#
loop_
_entity.id
_entity.type
_entity.pdbx_description
1 polymer ?
#
loop_
_entity_poly.entity_id
_entity_poly.type
_entity_poly.pdbx_seq_one_letter_code
_entity_poly.pdbx_strand_id
1 'polypeptide(L)'
;TIEQMNDELAQACVDGLKNLDIHNYPQPINMEVSLLSIFCGLYGISNEAIRSEGMNNIRQFNKLSANADKNYGQASSNGERKPNPWILTKILRYHNKDYYEQIIKPLLKKNYEAKKKEKQILINQTLIPNKIDLTDDFTLLDMQEKAANGEYENEEQIVMDLTRLLVYYEGETEDIYAIKGYDAICDTQVLYHKLEGTIYKQLEKININFKNKKNDEKTEDKKESKPLTAKHIFKKYASKFVKKGCKFISEDPKILTVFQGYKYKKLDTIDYECLQMYFDLIKETIAAGDERVYEYILNWIAWLIQNPGKKSRAAIVLQGRQGIGKNRFTDVIAELTSRYSCSNITNIDEFTGRFNSVVENKMFAVLNEMMNYNDSKKGVATVMKSIISDLTIRINEKNQPRRTAENVMNIIYVTNADMPVQLDTDDRRHLVCACKTVHQVSEEHK
;
A
#
# COMPACT_ATOMS: atom_id res chain seq x y z
N THR A 1 25.36 -17.15 -20.38
CA THR A 1 26.66 -17.33 -19.70
C THR A 1 26.50 -18.46 -18.69
N ILE A 2 27.41 -19.43 -18.63
CA ILE A 2 27.34 -20.49 -17.61
C ILE A 2 27.55 -19.84 -16.24
N GLU A 3 26.67 -20.14 -15.29
CA GLU A 3 26.72 -19.57 -13.96
C GLU A 3 28.01 -19.97 -13.25
N GLN A 4 28.71 -19.02 -12.62
CA GLN A 4 29.93 -19.30 -11.88
C GLN A 4 29.63 -20.12 -10.61
N MET A 5 30.45 -21.14 -10.38
CA MET A 5 30.45 -21.96 -9.17
C MET A 5 31.26 -21.24 -8.10
N ASN A 6 30.75 -21.17 -6.86
CA ASN A 6 31.50 -20.55 -5.77
C ASN A 6 32.62 -21.46 -5.25
N ASP A 7 33.62 -20.85 -4.62
CA ASP A 7 34.85 -21.53 -4.22
C ASP A 7 34.62 -22.67 -3.21
N GLU A 8 33.68 -22.51 -2.28
CA GLU A 8 33.30 -23.56 -1.31
C GLU A 8 32.78 -24.82 -2.01
N LEU A 9 31.86 -24.67 -2.98
CA LEU A 9 31.34 -25.79 -3.75
C LEU A 9 32.38 -26.35 -4.73
N ALA A 10 33.21 -25.49 -5.32
CA ALA A 10 34.26 -25.90 -6.23
C ALA A 10 35.31 -26.75 -5.51
N GLN A 11 35.75 -26.35 -4.32
CA GLN A 11 36.68 -27.12 -3.50
C GLN A 11 36.07 -28.46 -3.10
N ALA A 12 34.83 -28.48 -2.60
CA ALA A 12 34.14 -29.73 -2.27
C ALA A 12 34.01 -30.65 -3.50
N CYS A 13 33.81 -30.10 -4.69
CA CYS A 13 33.80 -30.89 -5.91
C CYS A 13 35.18 -31.53 -6.18
N VAL A 14 36.26 -30.76 -6.05
CA VAL A 14 37.64 -31.25 -6.22
C VAL A 14 38.01 -32.31 -5.19
N ASP A 15 37.65 -32.10 -3.92
CA ASP A 15 37.91 -33.04 -2.83
C ASP A 15 37.19 -34.38 -3.01
N GLY A 16 36.01 -34.35 -3.64
CA GLY A 16 35.19 -35.52 -3.94
C GLY A 16 35.64 -36.34 -5.15
N LEU A 17 36.54 -35.80 -6.00
CA LEU A 17 37.12 -36.50 -7.16
C LEU A 17 38.20 -37.49 -6.72
N LYS A 18 37.80 -38.52 -5.97
CA LYS A 18 38.68 -39.57 -5.47
C LYS A 18 38.04 -40.93 -5.69
N ASN A 19 38.88 -41.94 -5.88
CA ASN A 19 38.48 -43.33 -6.09
C ASN A 19 37.57 -43.55 -7.31
N LEU A 20 37.71 -42.72 -8.36
CA LEU A 20 36.97 -42.87 -9.61
C LEU A 20 37.76 -43.71 -10.63
N ASP A 21 37.06 -44.54 -11.40
CA ASP A 21 37.59 -45.16 -12.60
C ASP A 21 37.35 -44.24 -13.81
N ILE A 22 38.44 -43.76 -14.43
CA ILE A 22 38.41 -42.72 -15.45
C ILE A 22 38.76 -43.31 -16.83
N HIS A 23 37.84 -43.11 -17.77
CA HIS A 23 37.89 -43.66 -19.12
C HIS A 23 38.18 -42.58 -20.17
N ASN A 24 38.66 -43.00 -21.34
CA ASN A 24 39.05 -42.08 -22.41
C ASN A 24 37.85 -41.58 -23.25
N TYR A 25 36.93 -42.49 -23.57
CA TYR A 25 35.86 -42.20 -24.52
C TYR A 25 34.67 -41.54 -23.83
N PRO A 26 34.07 -40.51 -24.45
CA PRO A 26 32.89 -39.87 -23.89
C PRO A 26 31.68 -40.82 -23.97
N GLN A 27 31.32 -41.36 -22.82
CA GLN A 27 30.02 -42.01 -22.58
C GLN A 27 29.11 -41.06 -21.78
N PRO A 28 27.79 -41.31 -21.74
CA PRO A 28 26.90 -40.62 -20.81
C PRO A 28 27.46 -40.66 -19.38
N ILE A 29 27.45 -39.51 -18.69
CA ILE A 29 28.09 -39.34 -17.36
C ILE A 29 27.53 -40.32 -16.31
N ASN A 30 26.30 -40.84 -16.48
CA ASN A 30 25.72 -41.83 -15.59
C ASN A 30 26.28 -43.26 -15.78
N MET A 31 26.97 -43.53 -16.89
CA MET A 31 27.56 -44.83 -17.20
C MET A 31 29.03 -44.87 -16.79
N GLU A 32 29.83 -43.92 -17.26
CA GLU A 32 31.27 -43.87 -17.00
C GLU A 32 31.75 -42.41 -16.83
N VAL A 33 32.81 -42.23 -16.04
CA VAL A 33 33.49 -40.93 -15.92
C VAL A 33 34.53 -40.83 -17.02
N SER A 34 34.37 -39.86 -17.92
CA SER A 34 35.37 -39.60 -18.97
C SER A 34 36.39 -38.55 -18.50
N LEU A 35 37.65 -38.73 -18.89
CA LEU A 35 38.71 -37.77 -18.59
C LEU A 35 38.39 -36.38 -19.15
N LEU A 36 37.76 -36.32 -20.32
CA LEU A 36 37.27 -35.07 -20.91
C LEU A 36 36.24 -34.38 -20.01
N SER A 37 35.27 -35.11 -19.44
CA SER A 37 34.24 -34.52 -18.56
C SER A 37 34.84 -33.94 -17.28
N ILE A 38 35.88 -34.55 -16.72
CA ILE A 38 36.60 -34.00 -15.57
C ILE A 38 37.32 -32.70 -15.97
N PHE A 39 38.05 -32.69 -17.07
CA PHE A 39 38.72 -31.47 -17.53
C PHE A 39 37.74 -30.34 -17.85
N CYS A 40 36.63 -30.61 -18.54
CA CYS A 40 35.57 -29.61 -18.75
C CYS A 40 35.09 -29.02 -17.41
N GLY A 41 34.92 -29.87 -16.39
CA GLY A 41 34.59 -29.47 -15.03
C GLY A 41 35.63 -28.55 -14.40
N LEU A 42 36.88 -29.01 -14.34
CA LEU A 42 37.97 -28.30 -13.67
C LEU A 42 38.34 -26.97 -14.36
N TYR A 43 38.41 -26.92 -15.68
CA TYR A 43 38.63 -25.66 -16.41
C TYR A 43 37.47 -24.68 -16.25
N GLY A 44 36.30 -25.15 -15.84
CA GLY A 44 35.16 -24.31 -15.46
C GLY A 44 35.29 -23.62 -14.09
N ILE A 45 36.23 -24.06 -13.24
CA ILE A 45 36.48 -23.44 -11.93
C ILE A 45 37.29 -22.16 -12.14
N SER A 46 36.77 -21.05 -11.61
CA SER A 46 37.39 -19.73 -11.78
C SER A 46 38.60 -19.52 -10.86
N ASN A 47 38.59 -20.11 -9.66
CA ASN A 47 39.72 -20.05 -8.73
C ASN A 47 40.87 -20.96 -9.19
N GLU A 48 42.00 -20.35 -9.54
CA GLU A 48 43.13 -21.06 -10.14
C GLU A 48 43.82 -22.06 -9.20
N ALA A 49 43.84 -21.77 -7.89
CA ALA A 49 44.44 -22.66 -6.89
C ALA A 49 43.63 -23.96 -6.78
N ILE A 50 42.31 -23.84 -6.65
CA ILE A 50 41.37 -24.98 -6.59
C ILE A 50 41.45 -25.80 -7.89
N ARG A 51 41.47 -25.12 -9.04
CA ARG A 51 41.60 -25.77 -10.34
C ARG A 51 42.91 -26.57 -10.43
N SER A 52 44.04 -25.97 -10.04
CA SER A 52 45.36 -26.61 -10.10
C SER A 52 45.44 -27.82 -9.18
N GLU A 53 44.88 -27.73 -7.98
CA GLU A 53 44.75 -28.87 -7.07
C GLU A 53 43.92 -30.00 -7.71
N GLY A 54 42.77 -29.67 -8.29
CA GLY A 54 41.93 -30.63 -8.99
C GLY A 54 42.65 -31.35 -10.13
N MET A 55 43.48 -30.64 -10.91
CA MET A 55 44.28 -31.25 -11.97
C MET A 55 45.29 -32.27 -11.42
N ASN A 56 45.96 -31.93 -10.30
CA ASN A 56 46.90 -32.83 -9.63
C ASN A 56 46.19 -34.08 -9.06
N ASN A 57 44.98 -33.89 -8.51
CA ASN A 57 44.19 -34.95 -7.89
C ASN A 57 43.76 -36.04 -8.90
N ILE A 58 43.63 -35.72 -10.20
CA ILE A 58 43.22 -36.67 -11.23
C ILE A 58 44.11 -37.92 -11.21
N ARG A 59 45.44 -37.75 -11.25
CA ARG A 59 46.37 -38.88 -11.26
C ARG A 59 46.71 -39.39 -9.87
N GLN A 60 46.59 -38.54 -8.85
CA GLN A 60 46.99 -38.90 -7.49
C GLN A 60 45.96 -39.78 -6.78
N PHE A 61 44.66 -39.54 -6.99
CA PHE A 61 43.60 -40.17 -6.20
C PHE A 61 42.60 -40.99 -7.04
N ASN A 62 42.81 -41.14 -8.35
CA ASN A 62 41.89 -41.86 -9.23
C ASN A 62 42.65 -42.84 -10.13
N LYS A 63 41.91 -43.79 -10.71
CA LYS A 63 42.46 -44.84 -11.57
C LYS A 63 42.13 -44.53 -13.03
N LEU A 64 43.15 -44.28 -13.83
CA LEU A 64 42.99 -44.02 -15.26
C LEU A 64 43.17 -45.32 -16.06
N SER A 65 42.31 -45.53 -17.05
CA SER A 65 42.56 -46.54 -18.09
C SER A 65 43.81 -46.18 -18.90
N ALA A 66 44.53 -47.18 -19.44
CA ALA A 66 45.74 -46.95 -20.26
C ALA A 66 45.49 -45.99 -21.44
N ASN A 67 44.31 -46.07 -22.06
CA ASN A 67 43.92 -45.15 -23.13
C ASN A 67 43.63 -43.74 -22.63
N ALA A 68 43.08 -43.58 -21.42
CA ALA A 68 42.85 -42.25 -20.83
C ALA A 68 44.19 -41.58 -20.49
N ASP A 69 45.14 -42.34 -19.94
CA ASP A 69 46.46 -41.81 -19.60
C ASP A 69 47.28 -41.43 -20.86
N LYS A 70 47.24 -42.26 -21.92
CA LYS A 70 47.88 -41.95 -23.21
C LYS A 70 47.33 -40.67 -23.86
N ASN A 71 46.04 -40.38 -23.69
CA ASN A 71 45.36 -39.24 -24.31
C ASN A 71 45.18 -38.04 -23.37
N TYR A 72 45.88 -38.02 -22.22
CA TYR A 72 45.67 -37.03 -21.16
C TYR A 72 45.79 -35.58 -21.64
N GLY A 73 46.86 -35.25 -22.39
CA GLY A 73 47.08 -33.90 -22.92
C GLY A 73 46.02 -33.45 -23.93
N GLN A 74 45.55 -34.36 -24.79
CA GLN A 74 44.50 -34.07 -25.75
C GLN A 74 43.15 -33.85 -25.06
N ALA A 75 42.83 -34.65 -24.03
CA ALA A 75 41.61 -34.48 -23.24
C ALA A 75 41.61 -33.18 -22.45
N SER A 76 42.76 -32.78 -21.88
CA SER A 76 42.97 -31.49 -21.20
C SER A 76 42.70 -30.32 -22.13
N SER A 77 43.36 -30.25 -23.29
CA SER A 77 43.17 -29.16 -24.27
C SER A 77 41.72 -29.11 -24.78
N ASN A 78 41.07 -30.26 -24.97
CA ASN A 78 39.68 -30.31 -25.39
C ASN A 78 38.72 -29.85 -24.28
N GLY A 79 39.01 -30.15 -23.01
CA GLY A 79 38.20 -29.73 -21.87
C GLY A 79 38.25 -28.22 -21.64
N GLU A 80 39.42 -27.61 -21.84
CA GLU A 80 39.60 -26.16 -21.76
C GLU A 80 38.72 -25.39 -22.76
N ARG A 81 38.45 -25.98 -23.93
CA ARG A 81 37.57 -25.38 -24.96
C ARG A 81 36.09 -25.38 -24.59
N LYS A 82 35.67 -26.19 -23.60
CA LYS A 82 34.26 -26.32 -23.17
C LYS A 82 34.13 -26.34 -21.64
N PRO A 83 34.53 -25.24 -20.97
CA PRO A 83 34.52 -25.18 -19.52
C PRO A 83 33.08 -25.17 -18.97
N ASN A 84 32.78 -26.08 -18.04
CA ASN A 84 31.50 -26.14 -17.34
C ASN A 84 31.68 -26.81 -15.96
N PRO A 85 31.79 -26.02 -14.88
CA PRO A 85 32.10 -26.56 -13.55
C PRO A 85 30.99 -27.46 -13.00
N TRP A 86 29.74 -27.26 -13.41
CA TRP A 86 28.59 -28.03 -12.95
C TRP A 86 28.59 -29.49 -13.42
N ILE A 87 29.50 -29.86 -14.33
CA ILE A 87 29.72 -31.27 -14.67
C ILE A 87 30.25 -32.05 -13.46
N LEU A 88 31.06 -31.42 -12.60
CA LEU A 88 31.64 -32.07 -11.43
C LEU A 88 30.57 -32.53 -10.44
N THR A 89 29.53 -31.73 -10.21
CA THR A 89 28.42 -32.11 -9.33
C THR A 89 27.64 -33.30 -9.90
N LYS A 90 27.50 -33.40 -11.24
CA LYS A 90 26.89 -34.56 -11.90
C LYS A 90 27.74 -35.81 -11.76
N ILE A 91 29.06 -35.70 -11.96
CA ILE A 91 30.00 -36.83 -11.77
C ILE A 91 29.85 -37.38 -10.35
N LEU A 92 29.92 -36.50 -9.34
CA LEU A 92 29.79 -36.92 -7.93
C LEU A 92 28.41 -37.51 -7.63
N ARG A 93 27.34 -36.97 -8.21
CA ARG A 93 25.98 -37.53 -8.03
C ARG A 93 25.86 -38.98 -8.48
N TYR A 94 26.52 -39.36 -9.58
CA TYR A 94 26.42 -40.71 -10.15
C TYR A 94 27.49 -41.68 -9.61
N HIS A 95 28.72 -41.20 -9.42
CA HIS A 95 29.88 -42.05 -9.14
C HIS A 95 30.42 -41.92 -7.71
N ASN A 96 29.92 -40.97 -6.92
CA ASN A 96 30.26 -40.83 -5.50
C ASN A 96 29.04 -40.37 -4.69
N LYS A 97 28.00 -41.23 -4.72
CA LYS A 97 26.65 -40.89 -4.24
C LYS A 97 26.61 -40.46 -2.77
N ASP A 98 27.34 -41.15 -1.91
CA ASP A 98 27.36 -40.85 -0.47
C ASP A 98 27.98 -39.47 -0.21
N TYR A 99 29.10 -39.16 -0.85
CA TYR A 99 29.72 -37.83 -0.77
C TYR A 99 28.81 -36.75 -1.34
N TYR A 100 28.12 -37.04 -2.46
CA TYR A 100 27.18 -36.10 -3.05
C TYR A 100 26.02 -35.77 -2.09
N GLU A 101 25.40 -36.78 -1.48
CA GLU A 101 24.27 -36.58 -0.57
C GLU A 101 24.69 -35.90 0.74
N GLN A 102 25.87 -36.21 1.28
CA GLN A 102 26.35 -35.66 2.55
C GLN A 102 26.99 -34.26 2.44
N ILE A 103 27.68 -33.97 1.34
CA ILE A 103 28.49 -32.74 1.20
C ILE A 103 27.95 -31.83 0.09
N ILE A 104 27.84 -32.35 -1.14
CA ILE A 104 27.52 -31.51 -2.32
C ILE A 104 26.07 -31.00 -2.28
N LYS A 105 25.10 -31.86 -1.99
CA LYS A 105 23.68 -31.52 -2.01
C LYS A 105 23.31 -30.45 -0.95
N PRO A 106 23.81 -30.51 0.29
CA PRO A 106 23.66 -29.41 1.25
C PRO A 106 24.25 -28.08 0.75
N LEU A 107 25.46 -28.11 0.17
CA LEU A 107 26.11 -26.90 -0.38
C LEU A 107 25.32 -26.30 -1.55
N LEU A 108 24.80 -27.13 -2.46
CA LEU A 108 23.91 -26.70 -3.55
C LEU A 108 22.66 -25.99 -3.01
N LYS A 109 22.04 -26.56 -1.97
CA LYS A 109 20.86 -25.95 -1.33
C LYS A 109 21.22 -24.60 -0.68
N LYS A 110 22.32 -24.53 0.06
CA LYS A 110 22.84 -23.30 0.68
C LYS A 110 23.07 -22.20 -0.36
N ASN A 111 23.73 -22.54 -1.47
CA ASN A 111 24.02 -21.60 -2.57
C ASN A 111 22.75 -21.09 -3.25
N TYR A 112 21.79 -21.98 -3.51
CA TYR A 112 20.51 -21.60 -4.09
C TYR A 112 19.74 -20.63 -3.18
N GLU A 113 19.70 -20.91 -1.87
CA GLU A 113 19.06 -20.02 -0.89
C GLU A 113 19.77 -18.66 -0.79
N ALA A 114 21.11 -18.63 -0.82
CA ALA A 114 21.89 -17.39 -0.82
C ALA A 114 21.57 -16.52 -2.05
N LYS A 115 21.61 -17.09 -3.25
CA LYS A 115 21.27 -16.38 -4.50
C LYS A 115 19.83 -15.88 -4.52
N LYS A 116 18.90 -16.67 -4.00
CA LYS A 116 17.51 -16.26 -3.86
C LYS A 116 17.38 -15.04 -2.93
N LYS A 117 18.13 -15.00 -1.83
CA LYS A 117 18.18 -13.83 -0.91
C LYS A 117 18.82 -12.61 -1.57
N GLU A 118 19.94 -12.77 -2.27
CA GLU A 118 20.60 -11.67 -2.99
C GLU A 118 19.69 -11.04 -4.04
N LYS A 119 19.04 -11.88 -4.88
CA LYS A 119 18.05 -11.41 -5.85
C LYS A 119 16.90 -10.66 -5.15
N GLN A 120 16.43 -11.16 -4.01
CA GLN A 120 15.38 -10.49 -3.25
C GLN A 120 15.81 -9.12 -2.73
N ILE A 121 17.04 -8.99 -2.23
CA ILE A 121 17.61 -7.73 -1.77
C ILE A 121 17.70 -6.74 -2.93
N LEU A 122 18.20 -7.19 -4.08
CA LEU A 122 18.31 -6.35 -5.28
C LEU A 122 16.95 -5.84 -5.76
N ILE A 123 15.93 -6.71 -5.83
CA ILE A 123 14.55 -6.31 -6.15
C ILE A 123 14.03 -5.31 -5.12
N ASN A 124 14.25 -5.59 -3.83
CA ASN A 124 13.84 -4.67 -2.76
C ASN A 124 14.58 -3.33 -2.80
N GLN A 125 15.75 -3.21 -3.42
CA GLN A 125 16.44 -1.93 -3.58
C GLN A 125 15.95 -1.17 -4.82
N THR A 126 15.68 -1.88 -5.91
CA THR A 126 15.35 -1.29 -7.23
C THR A 126 13.87 -1.01 -7.43
N LEU A 127 12.98 -1.77 -6.78
CA LEU A 127 11.54 -1.63 -6.93
C LEU A 127 11.03 -0.31 -6.30
N ILE A 128 10.56 0.61 -7.13
CA ILE A 128 9.98 1.87 -6.69
C ILE A 128 8.47 1.66 -6.49
N PRO A 129 7.93 1.82 -5.27
CA PRO A 129 6.51 1.65 -5.02
C PRO A 129 5.69 2.77 -5.65
N ASN A 130 4.48 2.44 -6.11
CA ASN A 130 3.52 3.44 -6.55
C ASN A 130 3.02 4.27 -5.37
N LYS A 131 2.42 5.43 -5.68
CA LYS A 131 1.70 6.24 -4.70
C LYS A 131 0.22 5.86 -4.75
N ILE A 132 -0.46 5.90 -3.59
CA ILE A 132 -1.92 5.84 -3.58
C ILE A 132 -2.43 7.13 -4.20
N ASP A 133 -3.16 6.98 -5.31
CA ASP A 133 -3.85 8.04 -6.03
C ASP A 133 -5.36 7.75 -5.99
N LEU A 134 -6.14 8.67 -5.45
CA LEU A 134 -7.59 8.56 -5.36
C LEU A 134 -8.31 9.06 -6.62
N THR A 135 -7.60 9.61 -7.61
CA THR A 135 -8.14 9.93 -8.94
C THR A 135 -8.01 8.76 -9.92
N ASP A 136 -7.13 7.81 -9.62
CA ASP A 136 -7.03 6.52 -10.31
C ASP A 136 -8.22 5.63 -9.92
N ASP A 137 -8.84 4.94 -10.87
CA ASP A 137 -10.00 4.07 -10.59
C ASP A 137 -9.63 2.66 -10.16
N PHE A 138 -8.34 2.30 -10.19
CA PHE A 138 -7.89 0.97 -9.79
C PHE A 138 -8.18 0.68 -8.31
N THR A 139 -8.85 -0.44 -8.08
CA THR A 139 -9.31 -0.93 -6.77
C THR A 139 -8.80 -2.34 -6.48
N LEU A 140 -9.15 -2.85 -5.28
CA LEU A 140 -8.89 -4.23 -4.92
C LEU A 140 -9.68 -5.24 -5.79
N LEU A 141 -10.82 -4.84 -6.37
CA LEU A 141 -11.60 -5.68 -7.28
C LEU A 141 -10.83 -5.90 -8.59
N ASP A 142 -10.29 -4.83 -9.18
CA ASP A 142 -9.48 -4.92 -10.41
C ASP A 142 -8.26 -5.84 -10.20
N MET A 143 -7.61 -5.73 -9.04
CA MET A 143 -6.52 -6.63 -8.67
C MET A 143 -6.99 -8.11 -8.57
N GLN A 144 -8.18 -8.36 -8.03
CA GLN A 144 -8.76 -9.70 -7.96
C GLN A 144 -9.03 -10.28 -9.36
N GLU A 145 -9.59 -9.47 -10.25
CA GLU A 145 -9.86 -9.85 -11.64
C GLU A 145 -8.57 -10.14 -12.40
N LYS A 146 -7.57 -9.25 -12.32
CA LYS A 146 -6.24 -9.47 -12.91
C LYS A 146 -5.59 -10.75 -12.42
N ALA A 147 -5.70 -11.04 -11.11
CA ALA A 147 -5.17 -12.27 -10.54
C ALA A 147 -5.92 -13.52 -11.02
N ALA A 148 -7.25 -13.46 -11.11
CA ALA A 148 -8.09 -14.55 -11.60
C ALA A 148 -7.83 -14.85 -13.09
N ASN A 149 -7.60 -13.82 -13.89
CA ASN A 149 -7.26 -13.92 -15.31
C ASN A 149 -5.79 -14.32 -15.56
N GLY A 150 -4.99 -14.48 -14.49
CA GLY A 150 -3.57 -14.82 -14.59
C GLY A 150 -2.73 -13.75 -15.27
N GLU A 151 -3.13 -12.47 -15.18
CA GLU A 151 -2.45 -11.38 -15.89
C GLU A 151 -1.07 -11.04 -15.33
N TYR A 152 -0.78 -11.46 -14.10
CA TYR A 152 0.52 -11.24 -13.48
C TYR A 152 1.58 -12.21 -13.99
N GLU A 153 2.71 -11.65 -14.43
CA GLU A 153 3.87 -12.41 -14.89
C GLU A 153 4.87 -12.69 -13.77
N ASN A 154 4.96 -11.77 -12.80
CA ASN A 154 5.92 -11.82 -11.70
C ASN A 154 5.37 -11.13 -10.45
N GLU A 155 6.07 -11.29 -9.31
CA GLU A 155 5.67 -10.69 -8.04
C GLU A 155 5.77 -9.16 -8.03
N GLU A 156 6.67 -8.57 -8.82
CA GLU A 156 6.91 -7.12 -8.85
C GLU A 156 5.68 -6.37 -9.34
N GLN A 157 5.01 -6.86 -10.39
CA GLN A 157 3.75 -6.31 -10.88
C GLN A 157 2.65 -6.31 -9.81
N ILE A 158 2.59 -7.37 -8.98
CA ILE A 158 1.63 -7.49 -7.87
C ILE A 158 1.95 -6.46 -6.79
N VAL A 159 3.23 -6.27 -6.45
CA VAL A 159 3.66 -5.25 -5.48
C VAL A 159 3.34 -3.85 -6.01
N MET A 160 3.59 -3.59 -7.29
CA MET A 160 3.24 -2.31 -7.93
C MET A 160 1.74 -2.02 -7.81
N ASP A 161 0.88 -3.00 -8.11
CA ASP A 161 -0.57 -2.81 -7.95
C ASP A 161 -1.00 -2.68 -6.48
N LEU A 162 -0.43 -3.48 -5.57
CA LEU A 162 -0.74 -3.37 -4.13
C LEU A 162 -0.33 -2.01 -3.56
N THR A 163 0.80 -1.43 -4.00
CA THR A 163 1.29 -0.13 -3.50
C THR A 163 0.41 1.05 -3.96
N ARG A 164 -0.42 0.87 -5.00
CA ARG A 164 -1.47 1.82 -5.39
C ARG A 164 -2.67 1.79 -4.43
N LEU A 165 -2.81 0.71 -3.67
CA LEU A 165 -3.99 0.43 -2.86
C LEU A 165 -3.73 0.51 -1.36
N LEU A 166 -2.56 0.11 -0.88
CA LEU A 166 -2.33 -0.16 0.53
C LEU A 166 -1.04 0.48 1.03
N VAL A 167 -1.09 1.08 2.21
CA VAL A 167 0.08 1.48 3.01
C VAL A 167 -0.18 1.22 4.49
N TYR A 168 0.86 1.23 5.30
CA TYR A 168 0.74 1.23 6.76
C TYR A 168 1.76 2.15 7.41
N TYR A 169 1.49 2.57 8.63
CA TYR A 169 2.37 3.42 9.44
C TYR A 169 2.16 3.13 10.93
N GLU A 170 3.15 3.53 11.74
CA GLU A 170 3.14 3.31 13.19
C GLU A 170 2.00 4.11 13.85
N GLY A 171 1.16 3.42 14.63
CA GLY A 171 0.15 4.02 15.52
C GLY A 171 0.60 4.04 16.98
N GLU A 172 -0.25 4.52 17.89
CA GLU A 172 0.11 4.61 19.33
C GLU A 172 0.37 3.23 19.97
N THR A 173 -0.32 2.18 19.53
CA THR A 173 -0.21 0.82 20.10
C THR A 173 0.11 -0.26 19.08
N GLU A 174 -0.38 -0.11 17.85
CA GLU A 174 -0.18 -1.04 16.74
C GLU A 174 -0.12 -0.26 15.43
N ASP A 175 0.36 -0.90 14.36
CA ASP A 175 0.37 -0.32 13.02
C ASP A 175 -1.05 -0.06 12.51
N ILE A 176 -1.22 1.10 11.87
CA ILE A 176 -2.48 1.51 11.22
C ILE A 176 -2.32 1.27 9.72
N TYR A 177 -3.27 0.55 9.13
CA TYR A 177 -3.28 0.28 7.69
C TYR A 177 -4.30 1.18 7.01
N ALA A 178 -3.88 1.87 5.96
CA ALA A 178 -4.75 2.67 5.10
C ALA A 178 -4.89 1.97 3.75
N ILE A 179 -6.12 1.67 3.35
CA ILE A 179 -6.45 1.03 2.07
C ILE A 179 -7.40 1.91 1.26
N LYS A 180 -7.07 2.10 -0.01
CA LYS A 180 -7.94 2.72 -1.01
C LYS A 180 -9.11 1.80 -1.30
N GLY A 181 -10.31 2.37 -1.30
CA GLY A 181 -11.54 1.69 -1.71
C GLY A 181 -12.49 2.65 -2.40
N TYR A 182 -13.49 2.09 -3.05
CA TYR A 182 -14.51 2.83 -3.77
C TYR A 182 -15.77 3.01 -2.90
N ASP A 183 -16.22 4.25 -2.75
CA ASP A 183 -17.48 4.62 -2.12
C ASP A 183 -18.57 4.75 -3.20
N ALA A 184 -19.48 3.78 -3.24
CA ALA A 184 -20.55 3.72 -4.23
C ALA A 184 -21.66 4.78 -4.03
N ILE A 185 -21.74 5.42 -2.87
CA ILE A 185 -22.72 6.48 -2.61
C ILE A 185 -22.22 7.79 -3.17
N CYS A 186 -20.95 8.10 -2.90
CA CYS A 186 -20.31 9.34 -3.34
C CYS A 186 -19.74 9.25 -4.77
N ASP A 187 -19.67 8.06 -5.35
CA ASP A 187 -19.02 7.76 -6.64
C ASP A 187 -17.58 8.28 -6.66
N THR A 188 -16.82 7.91 -5.62
CA THR A 188 -15.43 8.37 -5.44
C THR A 188 -14.56 7.35 -4.74
N GLN A 189 -13.25 7.42 -4.99
CA GLN A 189 -12.25 6.65 -4.23
C GLN A 189 -11.94 7.36 -2.91
N VAL A 190 -11.88 6.59 -1.83
CA VAL A 190 -11.62 7.06 -0.47
C VAL A 190 -10.58 6.18 0.23
N LEU A 191 -9.96 6.72 1.28
CA LEU A 191 -9.03 6.00 2.16
C LEU A 191 -9.78 5.47 3.38
N TYR A 192 -9.68 4.16 3.62
CA TYR A 192 -10.20 3.51 4.82
C TYR A 192 -9.06 3.07 5.72
N HIS A 193 -9.17 3.34 7.01
CA HIS A 193 -8.30 2.74 8.02
C HIS A 193 -8.84 1.38 8.44
N LYS A 194 -7.98 0.36 8.45
CA LYS A 194 -8.35 -1.02 8.79
C LYS A 194 -7.30 -1.67 9.67
N LEU A 195 -7.74 -2.63 10.48
CA LEU A 195 -6.85 -3.50 11.24
C LEU A 195 -6.06 -4.42 10.32
N GLU A 196 -4.85 -4.80 10.74
CA GLU A 196 -4.00 -5.78 10.07
C GLU A 196 -4.77 -7.07 9.74
N GLY A 197 -5.51 -7.61 10.71
CA GLY A 197 -6.29 -8.84 10.54
C GLY A 197 -7.35 -8.73 9.43
N THR A 198 -7.95 -7.55 9.26
CA THR A 198 -8.93 -7.31 8.19
C THR A 198 -8.23 -7.25 6.83
N ILE A 199 -7.12 -6.52 6.73
CA ILE A 199 -6.30 -6.47 5.51
C ILE A 199 -5.82 -7.86 5.11
N TYR A 200 -5.30 -8.64 6.05
CA TYR A 200 -4.85 -10.00 5.77
C TYR A 200 -5.97 -10.90 5.27
N LYS A 201 -7.16 -10.83 5.86
CA LYS A 201 -8.33 -11.57 5.35
C LYS A 201 -8.73 -11.14 3.95
N GLN A 202 -8.61 -9.85 3.60
CA GLN A 202 -8.90 -9.37 2.24
C GLN A 202 -7.85 -9.88 1.23
N LEU A 203 -6.56 -9.74 1.55
CA LEU A 203 -5.46 -10.16 0.68
C LEU A 203 -5.32 -11.69 0.55
N GLU A 204 -5.79 -12.45 1.55
CA GLU A 204 -5.80 -13.92 1.51
C GLU A 204 -6.81 -14.48 0.52
N LYS A 205 -7.84 -13.71 0.15
CA LYS A 205 -8.81 -14.11 -0.87
C LYS A 205 -8.28 -13.97 -2.31
N ILE A 206 -7.17 -13.27 -2.49
CA ILE A 206 -6.59 -13.00 -3.82
C ILE A 206 -5.54 -14.08 -4.11
N ASN A 207 -5.94 -15.14 -4.80
CA ASN A 207 -5.05 -16.21 -5.25
C ASN A 207 -4.24 -15.74 -6.46
N ILE A 208 -2.92 -15.94 -6.40
CA ILE A 208 -1.99 -15.52 -7.45
C ILE A 208 -1.54 -16.72 -8.26
N ASN A 209 -1.83 -16.70 -9.56
CA ASN A 209 -1.32 -17.65 -10.53
C ASN A 209 -0.50 -16.92 -11.59
N PHE A 210 0.79 -17.24 -11.69
CA PHE A 210 1.65 -16.69 -12.73
C PHE A 210 1.42 -17.41 -14.06
N LYS A 211 1.31 -16.65 -15.15
CA LYS A 211 1.16 -17.16 -16.53
C LYS A 211 2.18 -18.23 -16.93
N ASN A 212 3.38 -18.22 -16.34
CA ASN A 212 4.53 -19.02 -16.78
C ASN A 212 4.89 -20.23 -15.90
N LYS A 213 3.94 -20.84 -15.17
CA LYS A 213 4.19 -22.20 -14.67
C LYS A 213 4.21 -23.18 -15.84
N LYS A 214 5.36 -23.32 -16.50
CA LYS A 214 5.68 -24.55 -17.23
C LYS A 214 5.45 -25.71 -16.24
N ASN A 215 4.83 -26.78 -16.74
CA ASN A 215 4.70 -28.04 -16.04
C ASN A 215 6.11 -28.58 -15.73
N ASP A 216 6.75 -28.08 -14.67
CA ASP A 216 7.93 -28.71 -14.12
C ASP A 216 7.47 -30.09 -13.64
N GLU A 217 8.10 -31.09 -14.24
CA GLU A 217 7.85 -32.51 -14.04
C GLU A 217 7.61 -32.84 -12.58
N LYS A 218 6.59 -33.69 -12.37
CA LYS A 218 6.19 -34.26 -11.10
C LYS A 218 7.38 -34.94 -10.42
N THR A 219 8.12 -34.23 -9.57
CA THR A 219 8.84 -34.84 -8.46
C THR A 219 7.85 -35.06 -7.33
N GLU A 220 7.68 -36.31 -6.93
CA GLU A 220 6.63 -36.88 -6.06
C GLU A 220 6.61 -36.40 -4.59
N ASP A 221 7.31 -35.32 -4.22
CA ASP A 221 7.37 -34.81 -2.84
C ASP A 221 6.78 -33.40 -2.67
N LYS A 222 5.64 -33.11 -3.31
CA LYS A 222 4.90 -31.87 -3.01
C LYS A 222 3.82 -32.14 -1.97
N LYS A 223 4.22 -32.05 -0.69
CA LYS A 223 3.33 -31.56 0.40
C LYS A 223 2.47 -30.44 -0.19
N GLU A 224 1.15 -30.56 -0.08
CA GLU A 224 0.16 -29.56 -0.54
C GLU A 224 0.63 -28.14 -0.22
N SER A 225 1.28 -27.48 -1.18
CA SER A 225 1.77 -26.13 -0.96
C SER A 225 0.55 -25.23 -1.04
N LYS A 226 0.17 -24.60 0.08
CA LYS A 226 -0.91 -23.61 0.11
C LYS A 226 -0.77 -22.64 -1.08
N PRO A 227 -1.88 -22.26 -1.73
CA PRO A 227 -1.84 -21.34 -2.86
C PRO A 227 -1.14 -20.04 -2.47
N LEU A 228 -0.31 -19.52 -3.38
CA LEU A 228 0.29 -18.20 -3.21
C LEU A 228 -0.81 -17.15 -3.28
N THR A 229 -0.85 -16.25 -2.31
CA THR A 229 -1.87 -15.19 -2.25
C THR A 229 -1.23 -13.81 -2.16
N ALA A 230 -1.99 -12.76 -2.43
CA ALA A 230 -1.51 -11.38 -2.27
C ALA A 230 -1.01 -11.11 -0.85
N LYS A 231 -1.56 -11.78 0.18
CA LYS A 231 -1.06 -11.70 1.57
C LYS A 231 0.39 -12.16 1.71
N HIS A 232 0.77 -13.22 1.00
CA HIS A 232 2.15 -13.73 1.01
C HIS A 232 3.10 -12.72 0.37
N ILE A 233 2.69 -12.11 -0.76
CA ILE A 233 3.46 -11.07 -1.45
C ILE A 233 3.59 -9.83 -0.56
N PHE A 234 2.48 -9.35 0.02
CA PHE A 234 2.50 -8.21 0.93
C PHE A 234 3.51 -8.41 2.07
N LYS A 235 3.48 -9.55 2.77
CA LYS A 235 4.44 -9.86 3.85
C LYS A 235 5.89 -9.89 3.37
N LYS A 236 6.11 -10.46 2.19
CA LYS A 236 7.45 -10.57 1.58
C LYS A 236 8.05 -9.19 1.24
N TYR A 237 7.21 -8.23 0.85
CA TYR A 237 7.62 -6.88 0.46
C TYR A 237 7.14 -5.80 1.44
N ALA A 238 6.92 -6.12 2.72
CA ALA A 238 6.31 -5.22 3.70
C ALA A 238 6.97 -3.83 3.77
N SER A 239 8.30 -3.77 3.65
CA SER A 239 9.07 -2.52 3.65
C SER A 239 8.71 -1.55 2.51
N LYS A 240 7.99 -1.99 1.49
CA LYS A 240 7.51 -1.14 0.37
C LYS A 240 6.22 -0.40 0.67
N PHE A 241 5.49 -0.81 1.70
CA PHE A 241 4.19 -0.27 2.07
C PHE A 241 4.26 0.70 3.27
N VAL A 242 5.42 0.79 3.93
CA VAL A 242 5.59 1.59 5.15
C VAL A 242 5.65 3.10 4.86
N LYS A 243 4.96 3.88 5.69
CA LYS A 243 5.03 5.33 5.78
C LYS A 243 5.43 5.73 7.20
N LYS A 244 6.02 6.92 7.35
CA LYS A 244 6.36 7.53 8.65
C LYS A 244 5.13 7.92 9.47
N GLY A 245 3.99 8.11 8.81
CA GLY A 245 2.77 8.63 9.41
C GLY A 245 1.80 9.12 8.34
N CYS A 246 0.76 9.79 8.80
CA CYS A 246 -0.33 10.31 7.97
C CYS A 246 -0.57 11.79 8.32
N LYS A 247 -0.74 12.62 7.29
CA LYS A 247 -1.09 14.03 7.41
C LYS A 247 -2.14 14.39 6.36
N PHE A 248 -2.89 15.45 6.63
CA PHE A 248 -3.87 15.92 5.67
C PHE A 248 -3.18 16.39 4.38
N ILE A 249 -2.13 17.19 4.51
CA ILE A 249 -1.25 17.60 3.40
C ILE A 249 0.22 17.47 3.85
N SER A 250 1.06 16.84 3.04
CA SER A 250 2.50 16.73 3.27
C SER A 250 3.29 16.68 1.97
N GLU A 251 4.42 17.38 1.93
CA GLU A 251 5.39 17.31 0.84
C GLU A 251 6.40 16.16 1.03
N ASP A 252 6.57 15.64 2.26
CA ASP A 252 7.44 14.46 2.52
C ASP A 252 6.80 13.20 1.90
N PRO A 253 7.43 12.57 0.87
CA PRO A 253 6.89 11.37 0.23
C PRO A 253 6.82 10.15 1.15
N LYS A 254 7.51 10.20 2.30
CA LYS A 254 7.46 9.17 3.35
C LYS A 254 6.24 9.32 4.26
N ILE A 255 5.48 10.41 4.17
CA ILE A 255 4.21 10.61 4.88
C ILE A 255 3.06 10.34 3.91
N LEU A 256 2.00 9.66 4.37
CA LEU A 256 0.76 9.53 3.61
C LEU A 256 0.02 10.88 3.62
N THR A 257 -0.23 11.41 2.42
CA THR A 257 -1.05 12.61 2.21
C THR A 257 -2.49 12.20 1.90
N VAL A 258 -3.43 12.67 2.72
CA VAL A 258 -4.87 12.33 2.59
C VAL A 258 -5.59 13.21 1.57
N PHE A 259 -5.24 14.49 1.51
CA PHE A 259 -5.81 15.43 0.54
C PHE A 259 -5.11 15.28 -0.81
N GLN A 260 -5.87 14.83 -1.82
CA GLN A 260 -5.36 14.57 -3.16
C GLN A 260 -6.05 15.43 -4.22
N GLY A 261 -6.60 16.58 -3.79
CA GLY A 261 -7.39 17.47 -4.63
C GLY A 261 -8.89 17.27 -4.48
N TYR A 262 -9.65 18.19 -5.06
CA TYR A 262 -11.12 18.14 -5.05
C TYR A 262 -11.65 17.21 -6.14
N LYS A 263 -12.92 16.79 -6.00
CA LYS A 263 -13.65 16.04 -7.04
C LYS A 263 -13.70 16.82 -8.35
N TYR A 264 -13.88 18.14 -8.27
CA TYR A 264 -13.99 19.03 -9.41
C TYR A 264 -12.71 19.82 -9.66
N LYS A 265 -12.42 20.09 -10.93
CA LYS A 265 -11.29 20.95 -11.36
C LYS A 265 -11.75 22.41 -11.44
N LYS A 266 -10.81 23.34 -11.26
CA LYS A 266 -11.05 24.75 -11.51
C LYS A 266 -11.38 24.96 -12.99
N LEU A 267 -12.44 25.72 -13.27
CA LEU A 267 -12.82 26.13 -14.63
C LEU A 267 -12.06 27.40 -15.04
N ASP A 268 -11.78 27.54 -16.33
CA ASP A 268 -11.11 28.72 -16.90
C ASP A 268 -12.06 29.92 -17.02
N THR A 269 -13.36 29.65 -17.21
CA THR A 269 -14.42 30.66 -17.34
C THR A 269 -15.47 30.47 -16.25
N ILE A 270 -16.05 31.58 -15.78
CA ILE A 270 -17.10 31.58 -14.77
C ILE A 270 -18.40 32.04 -15.41
N ASP A 271 -19.43 31.21 -15.30
CA ASP A 271 -20.80 31.58 -15.66
C ASP A 271 -21.52 32.06 -14.40
N TYR A 272 -21.70 33.38 -14.29
CA TYR A 272 -22.37 33.99 -13.14
C TYR A 272 -23.89 33.79 -13.16
N GLU A 273 -24.50 33.56 -14.34
CA GLU A 273 -25.94 33.34 -14.43
C GLU A 273 -26.33 32.02 -13.75
N CYS A 274 -25.51 30.98 -13.91
CA CYS A 274 -25.76 29.70 -13.25
C CYS A 274 -25.58 29.76 -11.72
N LEU A 275 -24.72 30.68 -11.25
CA LEU A 275 -24.43 30.87 -9.82
C LEU A 275 -25.42 31.82 -9.13
N GLN A 276 -26.15 32.63 -9.90
CA GLN A 276 -27.02 33.68 -9.37
C GLN A 276 -28.01 33.14 -8.34
N MET A 277 -28.68 32.02 -8.63
CA MET A 277 -29.62 31.39 -7.69
C MET A 277 -28.97 30.98 -6.36
N TYR A 278 -27.69 30.57 -6.39
CA TYR A 278 -26.97 30.22 -5.17
C TYR A 278 -26.56 31.47 -4.39
N PHE A 279 -26.11 32.52 -5.09
CA PHE A 279 -25.81 33.81 -4.45
C PHE A 279 -27.05 34.46 -3.84
N ASP A 280 -28.20 34.39 -4.51
CA ASP A 280 -29.47 34.90 -4.01
C ASP A 280 -29.93 34.12 -2.78
N LEU A 281 -29.80 32.78 -2.78
CA LEU A 281 -30.06 31.97 -1.59
C LEU A 281 -29.21 32.42 -0.41
N ILE A 282 -27.91 32.65 -0.61
CA ILE A 282 -27.01 33.11 0.47
C ILE A 282 -27.44 34.51 0.93
N LYS A 283 -27.68 35.44 -0.01
CA LYS A 283 -27.98 36.84 0.32
C LYS A 283 -29.34 37.01 0.98
N GLU A 284 -30.39 36.51 0.35
CA GLU A 284 -31.77 36.77 0.75
C GLU A 284 -32.21 35.87 1.92
N THR A 285 -31.82 34.59 1.90
CA THR A 285 -32.25 33.62 2.91
C THR A 285 -31.24 33.53 4.04
N ILE A 286 -29.98 33.18 3.75
CA ILE A 286 -29.00 32.85 4.79
C ILE A 286 -28.54 34.11 5.55
N ALA A 287 -28.17 35.16 4.83
CA ALA A 287 -27.75 36.43 5.38
C ALA A 287 -28.93 37.38 5.69
N ALA A 288 -30.16 37.00 5.34
CA ALA A 288 -31.37 37.80 5.53
C ALA A 288 -31.28 39.24 4.98
N GLY A 289 -30.49 39.43 3.91
CA GLY A 289 -30.22 40.74 3.28
C GLY A 289 -29.11 41.57 3.94
N ASP A 290 -28.45 41.07 5.00
CA ASP A 290 -27.31 41.75 5.61
C ASP A 290 -26.05 41.57 4.75
N GLU A 291 -25.57 42.66 4.15
CA GLU A 291 -24.42 42.64 3.25
C GLU A 291 -23.11 42.20 3.94
N ARG A 292 -22.93 42.52 5.22
CA ARG A 292 -21.71 42.13 5.95
C ARG A 292 -21.70 40.64 6.25
N VAL A 293 -22.85 40.08 6.62
CA VAL A 293 -23.01 38.64 6.84
C VAL A 293 -22.85 37.89 5.52
N TYR A 294 -23.44 38.41 4.44
CA TYR A 294 -23.30 37.86 3.09
C TYR A 294 -21.83 37.80 2.66
N GLU A 295 -21.10 38.92 2.76
CA GLU A 295 -19.67 38.99 2.42
C GLU A 295 -18.83 38.05 3.30
N TYR A 296 -19.11 37.98 4.61
CA TYR A 296 -18.43 37.06 5.51
C TYR A 296 -18.61 35.60 5.06
N ILE A 297 -19.84 35.19 4.74
CA ILE A 297 -20.13 33.81 4.31
C ILE A 297 -19.38 33.48 3.02
N LEU A 298 -19.38 34.37 2.04
CA LEU A 298 -18.64 34.15 0.79
C LEU A 298 -17.13 34.04 1.03
N ASN A 299 -16.56 34.92 1.85
CA ASN A 299 -15.14 34.87 2.20
C ASN A 299 -14.80 33.60 2.98
N TRP A 300 -15.68 33.14 3.86
CA TRP A 300 -15.50 31.90 4.61
C TRP A 300 -15.49 30.67 3.68
N ILE A 301 -16.42 30.61 2.71
CA ILE A 301 -16.46 29.54 1.70
C ILE A 301 -15.20 29.59 0.82
N ALA A 302 -14.83 30.77 0.32
CA ALA A 302 -13.63 30.96 -0.48
C ALA A 302 -12.38 30.50 0.28
N TRP A 303 -12.28 30.86 1.55
CA TRP A 303 -11.16 30.47 2.42
C TRP A 303 -11.09 28.95 2.60
N LEU A 304 -12.22 28.27 2.86
CA LEU A 304 -12.33 26.82 2.99
C LEU A 304 -11.81 26.07 1.75
N ILE A 305 -12.16 26.56 0.56
CA ILE A 305 -11.80 25.93 -0.71
C ILE A 305 -10.36 26.29 -1.14
N GLN A 306 -9.88 27.49 -0.85
CA GLN A 306 -8.54 27.92 -1.26
C GLN A 306 -7.43 27.46 -0.31
N ASN A 307 -7.77 27.12 0.94
CA ASN A 307 -6.80 26.75 1.98
C ASN A 307 -7.07 25.34 2.54
N PRO A 308 -6.96 24.28 1.71
CA PRO A 308 -7.14 22.92 2.21
C PRO A 308 -6.14 22.61 3.31
N GLY A 309 -6.59 21.86 4.32
CA GLY A 309 -5.78 21.52 5.49
C GLY A 309 -5.65 22.61 6.55
N LYS A 310 -6.33 23.77 6.39
CA LYS A 310 -6.39 24.80 7.42
C LYS A 310 -7.81 24.91 7.99
N LYS A 311 -7.90 25.33 9.26
CA LYS A 311 -9.16 25.71 9.92
C LYS A 311 -9.38 27.22 9.98
N SER A 312 -10.60 27.66 9.71
CA SER A 312 -11.01 29.06 9.88
C SER A 312 -11.08 29.45 11.36
N ARG A 313 -11.21 28.44 12.23
CA ARG A 313 -11.43 28.58 13.68
C ARG A 313 -12.75 29.30 14.02
N ALA A 314 -13.64 29.40 13.05
CA ALA A 314 -14.97 29.95 13.16
C ALA A 314 -16.00 28.99 12.54
N ALA A 315 -17.12 28.80 13.24
CA ALA A 315 -18.26 28.05 12.79
C ALA A 315 -19.42 28.99 12.44
N ILE A 316 -20.28 28.57 11.52
CA ILE A 316 -21.49 29.31 11.16
C ILE A 316 -22.70 28.59 11.76
N VAL A 317 -23.63 29.32 12.35
CA VAL A 317 -24.88 28.80 12.91
C VAL A 317 -26.03 29.34 12.08
N LEU A 318 -26.76 28.44 11.42
CA LEU A 318 -27.94 28.75 10.61
C LEU A 318 -29.20 28.47 11.41
N GLN A 319 -29.86 29.54 11.87
CA GLN A 319 -31.10 29.50 12.62
C GLN A 319 -32.27 29.89 11.73
N GLY A 320 -33.39 29.18 11.82
CA GLY A 320 -34.61 29.57 11.09
C GLY A 320 -35.55 28.39 10.89
N ARG A 321 -36.69 28.60 10.23
CA ARG A 321 -37.66 27.51 9.98
C ARG A 321 -37.09 26.43 9.04
N GLN A 322 -37.67 25.23 9.10
CA GLN A 322 -37.38 24.18 8.14
C GLN A 322 -37.94 24.54 6.76
N GLY A 323 -37.31 24.04 5.70
CA GLY A 323 -37.78 24.23 4.32
C GLY A 323 -37.42 25.58 3.69
N ILE A 324 -36.59 26.40 4.35
CA ILE A 324 -36.14 27.69 3.80
C ILE A 324 -34.88 27.59 2.93
N GLY A 325 -34.27 26.41 2.77
CA GLY A 325 -33.09 26.22 1.92
C GLY A 325 -31.74 26.10 2.63
N LYS A 326 -31.69 26.05 3.97
CA LYS A 326 -30.45 25.88 4.77
C LYS A 326 -29.62 24.67 4.31
N ASN A 327 -30.25 23.51 4.13
CA ASN A 327 -29.55 22.30 3.68
C ASN A 327 -29.05 22.45 2.24
N ARG A 328 -29.85 23.06 1.35
CA ARG A 328 -29.43 23.31 -0.03
C ARG A 328 -28.16 24.16 -0.10
N PHE A 329 -28.05 25.14 0.79
CA PHE A 329 -26.83 25.94 0.93
C PHE A 329 -25.62 25.09 1.34
N THR A 330 -25.76 24.24 2.36
CA THR A 330 -24.67 23.40 2.87
C THR A 330 -24.32 22.23 1.95
N ASP A 331 -25.30 21.68 1.22
CA ASP A 331 -25.12 20.55 0.31
C ASP A 331 -24.16 20.89 -0.82
N VAL A 332 -24.20 22.12 -1.34
CA VAL A 332 -23.26 22.59 -2.37
C VAL A 332 -21.81 22.60 -1.84
N ILE A 333 -21.60 23.10 -0.62
CA ILE A 333 -20.26 23.13 0.01
C ILE A 333 -19.77 21.71 0.31
N ALA A 334 -20.67 20.85 0.80
CA ALA A 334 -20.38 19.44 1.04
C ALA A 334 -20.03 18.73 -0.27
N GLU A 335 -20.72 18.98 -1.37
CA GLU A 335 -20.41 18.38 -2.68
C GLU A 335 -19.07 18.87 -3.24
N LEU A 336 -18.75 20.16 -3.10
CA LEU A 336 -17.44 20.71 -3.50
C LEU A 336 -16.29 20.08 -2.70
N THR A 337 -16.52 19.79 -1.42
CA THR A 337 -15.52 19.17 -0.53
C THR A 337 -15.64 17.64 -0.46
N SER A 338 -16.67 17.05 -1.05
CA SER A 338 -17.05 15.63 -1.20
C SER A 338 -16.37 14.69 -0.20
N ARG A 339 -15.29 14.01 -0.63
CA ARG A 339 -14.47 13.01 0.10
C ARG A 339 -14.02 13.48 1.49
N TYR A 340 -13.92 14.79 1.67
CA TYR A 340 -13.47 15.48 2.86
C TYR A 340 -14.62 16.16 3.61
N SER A 341 -15.88 15.77 3.35
CA SER A 341 -17.06 16.37 3.98
C SER A 341 -17.90 15.36 4.73
N CYS A 342 -18.65 15.86 5.71
CA CYS A 342 -19.77 15.16 6.34
C CYS A 342 -21.03 16.03 6.13
N SER A 343 -21.84 15.68 5.13
CA SER A 343 -22.95 16.51 4.64
C SER A 343 -24.13 16.60 5.60
N ASN A 344 -24.30 15.64 6.51
CA ASN A 344 -25.40 15.64 7.47
C ASN A 344 -25.07 14.76 8.68
N ILE A 345 -24.76 15.38 9.82
CA ILE A 345 -24.63 14.66 11.09
C ILE A 345 -25.69 15.15 12.06
N THR A 346 -26.55 14.22 12.46
CA THR A 346 -27.70 14.46 13.35
C THR A 346 -27.39 14.12 14.80
N ASN A 347 -26.34 13.33 15.06
CA ASN A 347 -25.92 12.94 16.40
C ASN A 347 -24.58 13.58 16.77
N ILE A 348 -24.60 14.49 17.75
CA ILE A 348 -23.39 15.16 18.24
C ILE A 348 -22.40 14.21 18.92
N ASP A 349 -22.86 13.08 19.45
CA ASP A 349 -22.00 12.10 20.09
C ASP A 349 -21.02 11.45 19.11
N GLU A 350 -21.26 11.54 17.80
CA GLU A 350 -20.28 11.14 16.78
C GLU A 350 -19.04 12.06 16.76
N PHE A 351 -19.15 13.28 17.27
CA PHE A 351 -18.04 14.22 17.42
C PHE A 351 -17.45 14.20 18.82
N THR A 352 -18.33 14.31 19.82
CA THR A 352 -17.94 14.57 21.21
C THR A 352 -17.88 13.32 22.06
N GLY A 353 -18.43 12.21 21.56
CA GLY A 353 -18.47 10.95 22.26
C GLY A 353 -17.14 10.21 22.24
N ARG A 354 -17.16 9.00 22.80
CA ARG A 354 -15.98 8.14 22.89
C ARG A 354 -15.44 7.73 21.52
N PHE A 355 -16.29 7.52 20.53
CA PHE A 355 -15.88 7.07 19.20
C PHE A 355 -16.15 8.16 18.17
N ASN A 356 -15.10 8.81 17.67
CA ASN A 356 -15.18 10.05 16.93
C ASN A 356 -14.43 10.05 15.59
N SER A 357 -14.27 8.88 14.96
CA SER A 357 -13.51 8.76 13.71
C SER A 357 -14.14 9.50 12.52
N VAL A 358 -15.43 9.86 12.60
CA VAL A 358 -16.10 10.65 11.56
C VAL A 358 -15.41 11.99 11.31
N VAL A 359 -14.73 12.55 12.31
CA VAL A 359 -14.07 13.85 12.20
C VAL A 359 -12.69 13.78 11.53
N GLU A 360 -12.12 12.57 11.46
CA GLU A 360 -10.77 12.37 10.95
C GLU A 360 -10.72 12.64 9.45
N ASN A 361 -9.72 13.44 9.03
CA ASN A 361 -9.49 13.77 7.63
C ASN A 361 -10.70 14.42 6.92
N LYS A 362 -11.52 15.17 7.67
CA LYS A 362 -12.63 15.96 7.13
C LYS A 362 -12.36 17.45 7.24
N MET A 363 -12.58 18.16 6.15
CA MET A 363 -12.47 19.61 6.02
C MET A 363 -13.77 20.33 6.35
N PHE A 364 -14.91 19.68 6.15
CA PHE A 364 -16.23 20.30 6.30
C PHE A 364 -17.22 19.35 6.97
N ALA A 365 -18.02 19.87 7.90
CA ALA A 365 -19.10 19.11 8.50
C ALA A 365 -20.34 19.98 8.73
N VAL A 366 -21.49 19.39 8.47
CA VAL A 366 -22.81 19.97 8.73
C VAL A 366 -23.43 19.25 9.90
N LEU A 367 -23.76 20.02 10.93
CA LEU A 367 -24.37 19.57 12.16
C LEU A 367 -25.85 19.94 12.15
N ASN A 368 -26.69 19.00 11.77
CA ASN A 368 -28.12 19.23 11.58
C ASN A 368 -28.92 18.80 12.81
N GLU A 369 -29.98 19.54 13.13
CA GLU A 369 -30.93 19.20 14.21
C GLU A 369 -30.27 18.92 15.57
N MET A 370 -29.26 19.72 15.93
CA MET A 370 -28.62 19.66 17.23
C MET A 370 -29.66 19.90 18.34
N MET A 371 -30.20 18.81 18.91
CA MET A 371 -31.27 18.85 19.90
C MET A 371 -30.84 19.63 21.14
N ASN A 372 -31.80 20.44 21.60
CA ASN A 372 -31.77 21.30 22.79
C ASN A 372 -30.75 20.88 23.85
N TYR A 373 -29.94 21.87 24.18
CA TYR A 373 -28.87 21.82 25.14
C TYR A 373 -29.47 21.78 26.56
N ASN A 374 -29.72 20.59 27.11
CA ASN A 374 -30.10 20.45 28.53
C ASN A 374 -28.85 20.60 29.41
N ASP A 375 -29.01 21.00 30.68
CA ASP A 375 -27.92 21.28 31.63
C ASP A 375 -26.87 20.16 31.79
N SER A 376 -27.24 18.91 31.48
CA SER A 376 -26.34 17.75 31.45
C SER A 376 -25.29 17.77 30.33
N LYS A 377 -25.38 18.71 29.37
CA LYS A 377 -24.53 18.76 28.18
C LYS A 377 -23.39 19.77 28.25
N LYS A 378 -23.12 20.50 29.35
CA LYS A 378 -22.02 21.50 29.43
C LYS A 378 -20.66 21.00 28.92
N GLY A 379 -20.33 19.73 29.12
CA GLY A 379 -19.10 19.12 28.57
C GLY A 379 -19.03 19.12 27.04
N VAL A 380 -20.17 19.02 26.35
CA VAL A 380 -20.28 18.95 24.88
C VAL A 380 -19.85 20.26 24.22
N ALA A 381 -20.28 21.43 24.72
CA ALA A 381 -19.87 22.74 24.16
C ALA A 381 -18.39 22.98 24.36
N THR A 382 -17.80 22.57 25.48
CA THR A 382 -16.36 22.67 25.70
C THR A 382 -15.61 21.84 24.64
N VAL A 383 -16.04 20.60 24.40
CA VAL A 383 -15.45 19.76 23.35
C VAL A 383 -15.67 20.36 21.96
N MET A 384 -16.86 20.88 21.64
CA MET A 384 -17.11 21.56 20.36
C MET A 384 -16.25 22.81 20.16
N LYS A 385 -16.06 23.64 21.20
CA LYS A 385 -15.14 24.78 21.16
C LYS A 385 -13.71 24.34 20.84
N SER A 386 -13.25 23.22 21.43
CA SER A 386 -11.97 22.60 21.10
C SER A 386 -11.94 22.10 19.65
N ILE A 387 -12.95 21.37 19.19
CA ILE A 387 -13.06 20.89 17.80
C ILE A 387 -13.02 22.07 16.80
N ILE A 388 -13.64 23.20 17.10
CA ILE A 388 -13.61 24.38 16.22
C ILE A 388 -12.22 25.02 16.19
N SER A 389 -11.50 25.07 17.31
CA SER A 389 -10.34 25.96 17.46
C SER A 389 -8.97 25.27 17.51
N ASP A 390 -8.90 24.02 17.95
CA ASP A 390 -7.66 23.26 18.08
C ASP A 390 -7.23 22.66 16.74
N LEU A 391 -5.92 22.60 16.51
CA LEU A 391 -5.31 22.11 15.26
C LEU A 391 -5.09 20.60 15.24
N THR A 392 -5.28 19.94 16.38
CA THR A 392 -5.08 18.50 16.54
C THR A 392 -6.27 17.92 17.27
N ILE A 393 -6.65 16.70 16.92
CA ILE A 393 -7.75 15.98 17.56
C ILE A 393 -7.34 14.55 17.85
N ARG A 394 -7.76 14.03 19.00
CA ARG A 394 -7.56 12.62 19.33
C ARG A 394 -8.69 11.80 18.72
N ILE A 395 -8.31 10.88 17.84
CA ILE A 395 -9.22 9.97 17.16
C ILE A 395 -9.25 8.65 17.90
N ASN A 396 -10.46 8.22 18.24
CA ASN A 396 -10.72 6.91 18.81
C ASN A 396 -11.74 6.20 17.92
N GLU A 397 -11.25 5.41 16.99
CA GLU A 397 -12.09 4.56 16.14
C GLU A 397 -12.35 3.22 16.84
N LYS A 398 -13.55 2.66 16.67
CA LYS A 398 -13.92 1.41 17.33
C LYS A 398 -13.04 0.26 16.82
N ASN A 399 -12.44 -0.48 17.76
CA ASN A 399 -11.51 -1.58 17.46
C ASN A 399 -10.26 -1.13 16.67
N GLN A 400 -9.79 0.10 16.84
CA GLN A 400 -8.55 0.58 16.23
C GLN A 400 -7.65 1.22 17.29
N PRO A 401 -6.33 1.24 17.07
CA PRO A 401 -5.43 2.06 17.86
C PRO A 401 -5.88 3.52 17.88
N ARG A 402 -5.83 4.12 19.07
CA ARG A 402 -5.98 5.56 19.20
C ARG A 402 -4.84 6.26 18.48
N ARG A 403 -5.12 7.45 17.96
CA ARG A 403 -4.15 8.26 17.24
C ARG A 403 -4.48 9.73 17.36
N THR A 404 -3.45 10.56 17.23
CA THR A 404 -3.61 12.00 17.09
C THR A 404 -3.59 12.34 15.61
N ALA A 405 -4.61 13.06 15.15
CA ALA A 405 -4.75 13.51 13.77
C ALA A 405 -4.77 15.04 13.69
N GLU A 406 -4.44 15.58 12.51
CA GLU A 406 -4.66 16.99 12.21
C GLU A 406 -6.16 17.26 12.17
N ASN A 407 -6.58 18.27 12.93
CA ASN A 407 -7.94 18.79 12.83
C ASN A 407 -7.92 19.88 11.77
N VAL A 408 -8.63 19.66 10.67
CA VAL A 408 -8.73 20.61 9.54
C VAL A 408 -10.18 20.99 9.23
N MET A 409 -11.09 20.62 10.14
CA MET A 409 -12.53 20.72 9.93
C MET A 409 -13.09 22.14 10.11
N ASN A 410 -14.07 22.49 9.29
CA ASN A 410 -14.87 23.70 9.40
C ASN A 410 -16.34 23.28 9.53
N ILE A 411 -17.10 23.96 10.39
CA ILE A 411 -18.40 23.46 10.85
C ILE A 411 -19.50 24.48 10.54
N ILE A 412 -20.62 23.97 10.03
CA ILE A 412 -21.90 24.70 9.99
C ILE A 412 -22.92 23.96 10.83
N TYR A 413 -23.54 24.67 11.76
CA TYR A 413 -24.70 24.20 12.51
C TYR A 413 -25.97 24.60 11.78
N VAL A 414 -26.91 23.66 11.62
CA VAL A 414 -28.24 23.90 11.07
C VAL A 414 -29.26 23.55 12.14
N THR A 415 -30.08 24.53 12.53
CA THR A 415 -31.05 24.34 13.61
C THR A 415 -32.32 25.15 13.39
N ASN A 416 -33.40 24.68 14.01
CA ASN A 416 -34.67 25.38 14.10
C ASN A 416 -34.89 26.01 15.48
N ALA A 417 -33.99 25.74 16.45
CA ALA A 417 -34.09 26.27 17.80
C ALA A 417 -33.52 27.70 17.89
N ASP A 418 -34.14 28.54 18.72
CA ASP A 418 -33.72 29.93 18.94
C ASP A 418 -32.34 30.04 19.62
N MET A 419 -31.91 29.02 20.36
CA MET A 419 -30.60 28.96 21.02
C MET A 419 -29.95 27.57 20.92
N PRO A 420 -29.25 27.25 19.83
CA PRO A 420 -28.68 25.92 19.58
C PRO A 420 -27.34 25.69 20.29
N VAL A 421 -26.60 26.75 20.61
CA VAL A 421 -25.26 26.70 21.20
C VAL A 421 -25.19 27.73 22.32
N GLN A 422 -24.65 27.34 23.47
CA GLN A 422 -24.35 28.29 24.55
C GLN A 422 -23.13 29.14 24.14
N LEU A 423 -23.41 30.40 23.80
CA LEU A 423 -22.39 31.39 23.46
C LEU A 423 -21.97 32.16 24.71
N ASP A 424 -20.66 32.32 24.89
CA ASP A 424 -20.13 33.24 25.89
C ASP A 424 -20.23 34.67 25.35
N THR A 425 -20.26 35.68 26.23
CA THR A 425 -20.37 37.10 25.84
C THR A 425 -19.24 37.55 24.92
N ASP A 426 -18.07 36.93 25.02
CA ASP A 426 -16.86 37.20 24.25
C ASP A 426 -16.59 36.11 23.18
N ASP A 427 -17.60 35.33 22.80
CA ASP A 427 -17.41 34.28 21.80
C ASP A 427 -17.02 34.85 20.43
N ARG A 428 -15.86 34.42 19.95
CA ARG A 428 -15.28 34.77 18.65
C ARG A 428 -15.28 33.59 17.67
N ARG A 429 -15.95 32.49 18.04
CA ARG A 429 -15.89 31.21 17.32
C ARG A 429 -17.15 30.97 16.49
N HIS A 430 -18.22 31.75 16.67
CA HIS A 430 -19.48 31.55 15.98
C HIS A 430 -19.96 32.81 15.28
N LEU A 431 -20.33 32.68 14.01
CA LEU A 431 -21.23 33.61 13.33
C LEU A 431 -22.64 33.04 13.42
N VAL A 432 -23.59 33.80 13.97
CA VAL A 432 -25.00 33.40 14.04
C VAL A 432 -25.79 34.10 12.94
N CYS A 433 -26.44 33.32 12.08
CA CYS A 433 -27.27 33.77 10.97
C CYS A 433 -28.74 33.45 11.25
N ALA A 434 -29.53 34.49 11.52
CA ALA A 434 -30.99 34.40 11.62
C ALA A 434 -31.60 34.38 10.20
N CYS A 435 -31.73 33.19 9.63
CA CYS A 435 -32.14 32.98 8.25
C CYS A 435 -33.61 33.37 8.03
N LYS A 436 -33.88 34.07 6.93
CA LYS A 436 -35.22 34.56 6.57
C LYS A 436 -36.02 33.53 5.77
N THR A 437 -37.32 33.46 6.04
CA THR A 437 -38.25 32.68 5.21
C THR A 437 -38.59 33.45 3.94
N VAL A 438 -38.01 33.07 2.81
CA VAL A 438 -38.26 33.72 1.50
C VAL A 438 -39.06 32.81 0.55
N HIS A 439 -38.76 31.50 0.52
CA HIS A 439 -39.29 30.56 -0.48
C HIS A 439 -40.25 29.49 0.07
N GLN A 440 -40.84 29.70 1.24
CA GLN A 440 -41.74 28.70 1.84
C GLN A 440 -43.11 28.72 1.14
N VAL A 441 -43.56 27.56 0.65
CA VAL A 441 -44.94 27.38 0.15
C VAL A 441 -45.91 27.73 1.29
N SER A 442 -46.88 28.60 1.02
CA SER A 442 -47.89 29.01 2.00
C SER A 442 -48.64 27.80 2.55
N GLU A 443 -49.11 27.90 3.81
CA GLU A 443 -49.94 26.86 4.45
C GLU A 443 -51.20 26.50 3.65
N GLU A 444 -51.61 27.34 2.71
CA GLU A 444 -52.75 27.09 1.79
C GLU A 444 -52.57 25.85 0.89
N HIS A 445 -51.36 25.28 0.81
CA HIS A 445 -51.05 24.10 0.00
C HIS A 445 -50.56 22.89 0.82
N LYS A 446 -50.67 22.93 2.16
CA LYS A 446 -50.45 21.79 3.06
C LYS A 446 -51.78 21.19 3.48
#